data_AF-A0A349EJR9-F1
#
_entry.id   AF-A0A349EJR9-F1
#
_cell.length_a   1.000
_cell.length_b   1.000
_cell.length_c   1.000
_cell.angle_alpha   90.00
_cell.angle_beta   90.00
_cell.angle_gamma   90.00
#
_symmetry.space_group_name_H-M   'P 1'
#
loop_
_entity.id
_entity.type
_entity.pdbx_description
1 polymer ?
#
loop_
_entity_poly.entity_id
_entity_poly.type
_entity_poly.pdbx_seq_one_letter_code
_entity_poly.pdbx_strand_id
1 'polypeptide(L)' 'MTLFFFYGRLGEVTKEEKTVEAKTPSVQRKTFTTEYVFDSFGRMNQMTYPDGETLYYAYDNGGLLRAAWGEKKGNRYDYI' A
#
# COMPACT_ATOMS: atom_id res chain seq x y z
N MET A 1 1.83 -9.25 18.23
CA MET A 1 1.92 -8.78 16.83
C MET A 1 0.84 -9.51 16.05
N THR A 2 -0.16 -8.80 15.55
CA THR A 2 -1.33 -9.37 14.86
C THR A 2 -1.42 -8.81 13.46
N LEU A 3 -1.70 -9.66 12.46
CA LEU A 3 -1.78 -9.29 11.05
C LEU A 3 -3.13 -9.72 10.46
N PHE A 4 -3.81 -8.81 9.78
CA PHE A 4 -5.05 -9.08 9.07
C PHE A 4 -4.91 -8.73 7.59
N PHE A 5 -5.48 -9.56 6.73
CA PHE A 5 -5.56 -9.34 5.29
C PHE A 5 -7.02 -9.25 4.86
N PHE A 6 -7.27 -8.35 3.94
CA PHE A 6 -8.56 -8.18 3.28
C PHE A 6 -8.36 -8.46 1.80
N TYR A 7 -9.31 -9.19 1.23
CA TYR A 7 -9.20 -9.70 -0.13
C TYR A 7 -10.31 -9.12 -1.00
N GLY A 8 -9.95 -8.80 -2.24
CA GLY A 8 -10.87 -8.40 -3.29
C GLY A 8 -11.56 -9.60 -3.96
N ARG A 9 -12.30 -9.32 -5.04
CA ARG A 9 -13.14 -10.32 -5.72
C ARG A 9 -12.32 -11.35 -6.51
N LEU A 10 -11.08 -11.03 -6.85
CA LEU A 10 -10.16 -11.92 -7.55
C LEU A 10 -9.19 -12.61 -6.56
N GLY A 11 -9.36 -12.39 -5.24
CA GLY A 11 -8.48 -12.91 -4.20
C GLY A 11 -7.21 -12.10 -4.00
N GLU A 12 -7.09 -10.93 -4.63
CA GLU A 12 -6.00 -9.98 -4.44
C GLU A 12 -6.09 -9.32 -3.06
N VAL A 13 -4.96 -9.06 -2.40
CA VAL A 13 -4.93 -8.39 -1.09
C VAL A 13 -5.18 -6.89 -1.29
N THR A 14 -6.31 -6.37 -0.85
CA THR A 14 -6.66 -4.95 -0.99
C THR A 14 -6.28 -4.12 0.24
N LYS A 15 -6.09 -4.77 1.39
CA LYS A 15 -5.66 -4.11 2.62
C LYS A 15 -4.91 -5.07 3.54
N GLU A 16 -3.85 -4.57 4.15
CA GLU A 16 -3.09 -5.21 5.23
C GLU A 16 -3.19 -4.33 6.48
N GLU A 17 -3.61 -4.92 7.60
CA GLU A 17 -3.57 -4.27 8.91
C GLU A 17 -2.59 -4.98 9.84
N LYS A 18 -1.53 -4.25 10.21
CA LYS A 18 -0.44 -4.72 11.04
C LYS A 18 -0.51 -4.07 12.42
N THR A 19 -0.85 -4.83 13.45
CA THR A 19 -0.93 -4.34 14.82
C THR A 19 0.30 -4.74 15.63
N VAL A 20 1.08 -3.73 16.04
CA VAL A 20 2.25 -3.89 16.91
C VAL A 20 1.84 -3.57 18.35
N GLU A 21 2.15 -4.50 19.24
CA GLU A 21 2.05 -4.30 20.68
C GLU A 21 3.41 -3.86 21.20
N ALA A 22 3.42 -2.81 22.02
CA ALA A 22 4.62 -2.40 22.70
C ALA A 22 4.75 -3.15 24.02
N LYS A 23 5.97 -3.59 24.34
CA LYS A 23 6.27 -4.43 25.52
C LYS A 23 6.16 -3.70 26.86
N THR A 24 5.81 -2.41 26.86
CA THR A 24 5.67 -1.58 28.05
C THR A 24 4.20 -1.30 28.36
N PRO A 25 3.75 -1.36 29.63
CA PRO A 25 2.35 -1.16 30.02
C PRO A 25 1.75 0.19 29.61
N SER A 26 2.60 1.20 29.38
CA SER A 26 2.23 2.58 29.07
C SER A 26 2.16 2.90 27.58
N VAL A 27 2.47 1.95 26.69
CA VAL A 27 2.45 2.19 25.24
C VAL A 27 1.23 1.53 24.62
N GLN A 28 0.42 2.37 23.96
CA GLN A 28 -0.81 1.93 23.30
C GLN A 28 -0.50 1.03 22.10
N ARG A 29 -1.33 -0.02 21.94
CA ARG A 29 -1.37 -0.84 20.73
C ARG A 29 -1.54 0.07 19.51
N LYS A 30 -0.66 -0.07 18.52
CA LYS A 30 -0.73 0.71 17.28
C LYS A 30 -0.98 -0.20 16.09
N THR A 31 -1.99 0.15 15.30
CA THR A 31 -2.29 -0.49 14.02
C THR A 31 -1.75 0.35 12.87
N PHE A 32 -1.12 -0.31 11.91
CA PHE A 32 -0.59 0.25 10.69
C PHE A 32 -1.35 -0.36 9.53
N THR A 33 -1.98 0.47 8.71
CA THR A 33 -2.78 0.03 7.57
C THR A 33 -2.09 0.37 6.27
N THR A 34 -1.94 -0.64 5.40
CA THR A 34 -1.47 -0.46 4.02
C THR A 34 -2.58 -0.89 3.08
N GLU A 35 -2.90 -0.06 2.09
CA GLU A 35 -3.97 -0.31 1.12
C GLU A 35 -3.39 -0.48 -0.28
N TYR A 36 -4.06 -1.31 -1.09
CA TYR A 36 -3.62 -1.69 -2.42
C TYR A 36 -4.77 -1.60 -3.41
N VAL A 37 -4.49 -1.06 -4.59
CA VAL A 37 -5.42 -0.97 -5.72
C VAL A 37 -4.78 -1.66 -6.91
N PHE A 38 -5.51 -2.57 -7.54
CA PHE A 38 -5.09 -3.28 -8.73
C PHE A 38 -5.92 -2.86 -9.94
N ASP A 39 -5.33 -2.93 -11.12
CA ASP A 39 -6.07 -2.82 -12.37
C ASP A 39 -6.80 -4.12 -12.72
N SER A 40 -7.56 -4.10 -13.82
CA SER A 40 -8.31 -5.27 -14.31
C SER A 40 -7.43 -6.44 -14.75
N PHE A 41 -6.12 -6.23 -14.93
CA PHE A 41 -5.15 -7.26 -15.25
C PHE A 41 -4.45 -7.81 -14.01
N GLY A 42 -4.85 -7.39 -12.80
CA GLY A 42 -4.26 -7.81 -11.54
C GLY A 42 -2.90 -7.17 -11.24
N ARG A 43 -2.54 -6.09 -11.93
CA ARG A 43 -1.28 -5.37 -11.70
C ARG A 43 -1.49 -4.25 -10.69
N MET A 44 -0.46 -3.95 -9.90
CA MET A 44 -0.51 -2.90 -8.89
C MET A 44 -0.68 -1.54 -9.57
N ASN A 45 -1.75 -0.81 -9.24
CA ASN A 45 -2.01 0.55 -9.73
C ASN A 45 -1.61 1.59 -8.65
N GLN A 46 -1.95 1.32 -7.39
CA GLN A 46 -1.68 2.23 -6.26
C GLN A 46 -1.42 1.45 -4.96
N MET A 47 -0.55 1.98 -4.12
CA MET A 47 -0.30 1.47 -2.77
C MET A 47 -0.17 2.63 -1.77
N THR A 48 -0.96 2.61 -0.70
CA THR A 48 -0.96 3.67 0.32
C THR A 48 -0.40 3.14 1.64
N TYR A 49 0.67 3.76 2.13
CA TYR A 49 1.32 3.39 3.38
C TYR A 49 0.68 4.06 4.61
N PRO A 50 0.90 3.49 5.82
CA PRO A 50 0.35 4.02 7.06
C PRO A 50 0.81 5.44 7.43
N ASP A 51 1.90 5.92 6.84
CA ASP A 51 2.44 7.25 7.06
C ASP A 51 1.89 8.30 6.07
N GLY A 52 0.95 7.89 5.22
CA GLY A 52 0.28 8.71 4.21
C GLY A 52 1.03 8.82 2.88
N GLU A 53 2.17 8.15 2.72
CA GLU A 53 2.82 8.05 1.41
C GLU A 53 2.02 7.15 0.48
N THR A 54 1.80 7.62 -0.75
CA THR A 54 1.09 6.86 -1.79
C THR A 54 2.01 6.61 -2.96
N LEU A 55 2.21 5.35 -3.32
CA LEU A 55 2.90 4.95 -4.54
C LEU A 55 1.88 4.75 -5.66
N TYR A 56 2.27 5.16 -6.86
CA TYR A 56 1.50 5.01 -8.10
C TYR A 56 2.35 4.32 -9.15
N TYR A 57 1.69 3.51 -9.97
CA TYR A 57 2.32 2.75 -11.06
C TYR A 57 1.54 2.99 -12.35
N ALA A 58 2.24 3.38 -13.41
CA ALA A 58 1.65 3.56 -14.72
C ALA A 58 2.28 2.58 -15.71
N TYR A 59 1.43 1.87 -16.46
CA TYR A 59 1.84 0.91 -17.48
C TYR A 59 1.56 1.46 -18.88
N ASP A 60 2.40 1.09 -19.84
CA ASP A 60 2.14 1.35 -21.25
C ASP A 60 1.16 0.33 -21.86
N ASN A 61 0.83 0.52 -23.14
CA ASN A 61 -0.08 -0.37 -23.86
C ASN A 61 0.49 -1.78 -24.09
N GLY A 62 1.81 -1.95 -24.05
CA GLY A 62 2.49 -3.25 -24.10
C GLY A 62 2.47 -3.98 -22.75
N GLY A 63 1.99 -3.30 -21.71
CA GLY A 63 1.87 -3.80 -20.35
C GLY A 63 3.13 -3.61 -19.51
N LEU A 64 4.14 -2.90 -20.03
CA LEU A 64 5.39 -2.63 -19.33
C LEU A 64 5.22 -1.43 -18.40
N LEU A 65 5.96 -1.45 -17.28
CA LEU A 65 5.99 -0.34 -16.33
C LEU A 65 6.65 0.88 -17.00
N ARG A 66 5.89 1.96 -17.15
CA ARG A 66 6.33 3.20 -17.80
C ARG A 66 6.75 4.27 -16.80
N ALA A 67 6.11 4.32 -15.64
CA ALA A 67 6.46 5.25 -14.57
C ALA A 67 6.07 4.68 -13.21
N ALA A 68 6.83 5.05 -12.19
CA ALA A 68 6.47 4.82 -10.80
C ALA A 68 6.86 6.06 -9.99
N TRP A 69 5.94 6.56 -9.17
CA TRP A 69 6.21 7.71 -8.31
C TRP A 69 5.50 7.60 -6.97
N GLY A 70 6.04 8.29 -5.99
CA GLY A 70 5.50 8.41 -4.65
C GLY A 70 5.01 9.83 -4.40
N GLU A 71 3.91 9.97 -3.70
CA GLU A 71 3.44 11.25 -3.19
C GLU A 71 3.40 11.22 -1.66
N LYS A 72 4.08 12.17 -1.04
CA LYS A 72 4.12 12.32 0.42
C LYS A 72 4.11 13.77 0.82
N LYS A 73 3.11 14.16 1.61
CA LYS A 73 2.94 15.54 2.09
C LYS A 73 2.99 16.57 0.95
N GLY A 74 2.38 16.24 -0.19
CA GLY A 74 2.35 17.09 -1.39
C GLY A 74 3.63 17.09 -2.24
N ASN A 75 4.67 16.34 -1.84
CA ASN A 75 5.89 16.20 -2.65
C ASN A 75 5.82 14.92 -3.47
N ARG A 76 6.25 15.02 -4.73
CA ARG A 76 6.37 13.89 -5.65
C ARG A 76 7.82 13.38 -5.68
N TYR A 77 7.97 12.06 -5.71
CA TYR A 77 9.24 11.35 -5.80
C TYR A 77 9.16 10.36 -6.97
N ASP A 78 9.81 10.68 -8.08
CA ASP A 78 9.87 9.78 -9.23
C ASP A 78 10.92 8.68 -8.98
N TYR A 79 10.54 7.43 -9.22
CA TYR A 79 11.40 6.26 -9.04
C TYR A 79 11.88 5.66 -10.37
N ILE A 80 11.09 5.86 -11.44
CA ILE A 80 11.36 5.42 -12.82
C ILE A 80 11.00 6.56 -13.76
#